data_AF-A2GQD5-F1
#
_entry.id   AF-A2GQD5-F1
#
_cell.length_a   1.000
_cell.length_b   1.000
_cell.length_c   1.000
_cell.angle_alpha   90.00
_cell.angle_beta   90.00
_cell.angle_gamma   90.00
#
_symmetry.space_group_name_H-M   'P 1'
#
loop_
_entity.id
_entity.type
_entity.pdbx_description
1 polymer ?
#
loop_
_entity_poly.entity_id
_entity_poly.type
_entity_poly.pdbx_seq_one_letter_code
_entity_poly.pdbx_strand_id
1 'polypeptide(L)'
;MSFLGFHCNHKVIDIYKSEEFKTYDNFVSLVAKCVWQIRDKDRRGKVWNGQIKPAAFELKKTIYALVVLAGQISMYNAKMNPQCSKCKAAMRKYNYSVKEIERMRNDYADLKKEAEKPAENKMDMLEFLNKNYPTADDFLLSDVKKKYKETFGIVKTFDVLTEEIEATKLFRISRIHNVYHVKRL
;
A
#
# COMPACT_ATOMS: atom_id res chain seq x y z
N MET A 1 -9.06 2.01 -8.73
CA MET A 1 -8.25 0.91 -9.31
C MET A 1 -7.90 -0.05 -8.17
N SER A 2 -8.60 -1.18 -8.05
CA SER A 2 -8.36 -2.15 -6.98
C SER A 2 -7.12 -2.99 -7.31
N PHE A 3 -6.28 -3.21 -6.29
CA PHE A 3 -5.08 -4.04 -6.39
C PHE A 3 -5.50 -5.52 -6.47
N LEU A 4 -5.78 -6.00 -7.69
CA LEU A 4 -6.17 -7.38 -7.95
C LEU A 4 -4.93 -8.29 -7.94
N GLY A 5 -4.99 -9.37 -7.15
CA GLY A 5 -4.24 -10.60 -7.46
C GLY A 5 -2.95 -10.91 -6.70
N PHE A 6 -2.74 -10.46 -5.46
CA PHE A 6 -1.60 -10.95 -4.67
C PHE A 6 -1.96 -12.18 -3.83
N HIS A 7 -1.80 -13.39 -4.37
CA HIS A 7 -1.77 -14.62 -3.58
C HIS A 7 -0.40 -14.74 -2.89
N CYS A 8 -0.37 -14.60 -1.55
CA CYS A 8 0.87 -14.64 -0.78
C CYS A 8 1.30 -16.09 -0.48
N ASN A 9 2.33 -16.59 -1.19
CA ASN A 9 3.00 -17.87 -0.87
C ASN A 9 4.11 -17.74 0.19
N HIS A 10 4.31 -16.56 0.79
CA HIS A 10 5.41 -16.32 1.75
C HIS A 10 5.27 -17.03 3.10
N LYS A 11 4.17 -17.76 3.33
CA LYS A 11 3.92 -18.53 4.54
C LYS A 11 3.80 -20.03 4.29
N VAL A 12 4.16 -20.54 3.12
CA VAL A 12 4.06 -21.99 2.83
C VAL A 12 4.90 -22.77 3.85
N ILE A 13 4.22 -23.56 4.68
CA ILE A 13 4.88 -24.58 5.49
C ILE A 13 5.22 -25.71 4.52
N ASP A 14 6.51 -26.02 4.43
CA ASP A 14 6.99 -27.12 3.60
C ASP A 14 6.75 -28.45 4.31
N ILE A 15 5.49 -28.90 4.28
CA ILE A 15 5.03 -30.16 4.90
C ILE A 15 5.83 -31.35 4.36
N TYR A 16 6.35 -31.26 3.13
CA TYR A 16 7.17 -32.29 2.52
C TYR A 16 8.52 -32.52 3.21
N LYS A 17 8.99 -31.56 4.02
CA LYS A 17 10.21 -31.71 4.82
C LYS A 17 9.97 -32.34 6.20
N SER A 18 8.71 -32.55 6.61
CA SER A 18 8.40 -33.06 7.94
C SER A 18 8.78 -34.54 8.10
N GLU A 19 9.05 -34.96 9.33
CA GLU A 19 9.35 -36.37 9.64
C GLU A 19 8.13 -37.26 9.39
N GLU A 20 6.93 -36.72 9.63
CA GLU A 20 5.67 -37.41 9.40
C GLU A 20 5.45 -37.66 7.91
N PHE A 21 5.77 -36.68 7.05
CA PHE A 21 5.70 -36.87 5.61
C PHE A 21 6.69 -37.94 5.14
N LYS A 22 7.93 -37.93 5.63
CA LYS A 22 8.91 -38.99 5.33
C LYS A 22 8.42 -40.37 5.79
N THR A 23 7.78 -40.44 6.95
CA THR A 23 7.21 -41.70 7.48
C THR A 23 6.10 -42.21 6.57
N TYR A 24 5.20 -41.33 6.14
CA TYR A 24 4.16 -41.65 5.16
C TYR A 24 4.74 -42.10 3.82
N ASP A 25 5.70 -41.37 3.27
CA ASP A 25 6.32 -41.64 1.96
C ASP A 25 7.07 -42.99 1.94
N ASN A 26 7.80 -43.29 3.02
CA ASN A 26 8.45 -44.59 3.21
C ASN A 26 7.43 -45.74 3.23
N PHE A 27 6.29 -45.54 3.89
CA PHE A 27 5.22 -46.53 3.91
C PHE A 27 4.58 -46.74 2.53
N VAL A 28 4.29 -45.66 1.79
CA VAL A 28 3.79 -45.74 0.41
C VAL A 28 4.77 -46.52 -0.47
N SER A 29 6.07 -46.24 -0.35
CA SER A 29 7.13 -46.96 -1.05
C SER A 29 7.17 -48.45 -0.70
N LEU A 30 6.98 -48.80 0.57
CA LEU A 30 6.91 -50.18 1.05
C LEU A 30 5.70 -50.94 0.45
N VAL A 31 4.52 -50.31 0.48
CA VAL A 31 3.29 -50.89 -0.09
C VAL A 31 3.41 -51.05 -1.60
N ALA A 32 3.96 -50.06 -2.30
CA ALA A 32 4.19 -50.13 -3.74
C ALA A 32 5.11 -51.30 -4.11
N LYS A 33 6.19 -51.52 -3.33
CA LYS A 33 7.07 -52.70 -3.48
C LYS A 33 6.32 -54.00 -3.23
N CYS A 34 5.50 -54.08 -2.18
CA CYS A 34 4.66 -55.24 -1.90
C CYS A 34 3.75 -55.57 -3.10
N VAL A 35 3.00 -54.59 -3.61
CA VAL A 35 2.09 -54.75 -4.76
C VAL A 35 2.85 -55.18 -6.01
N TRP A 36 4.03 -54.59 -6.26
CA TRP A 36 4.86 -54.95 -7.41
C TRP A 36 5.35 -56.40 -7.33
N GLN A 37 5.76 -56.87 -6.14
CA GLN A 37 6.18 -58.25 -5.94
C GLN A 37 5.02 -59.24 -6.15
N ILE A 38 3.84 -58.95 -5.61
CA ILE A 38 2.63 -59.77 -5.85
C ILE A 38 2.39 -59.89 -7.34
N ARG A 39 2.35 -58.76 -8.06
CA ARG A 39 2.13 -58.74 -9.51
C ARG A 39 3.19 -59.53 -10.31
N ASP A 40 4.48 -59.43 -9.95
CA ASP A 40 5.54 -60.20 -10.64
C ASP A 40 5.42 -61.71 -10.40
N LYS A 41 5.07 -62.12 -9.18
CA LYS A 41 5.02 -63.54 -8.80
C LYS A 41 3.73 -64.23 -9.20
N ASP A 42 2.61 -63.52 -9.15
CA ASP A 42 1.30 -64.01 -9.60
C ASP A 42 1.33 -64.40 -11.09
N ARG A 43 2.03 -63.62 -11.92
CA ARG A 43 2.27 -63.93 -13.35
C ARG A 43 3.02 -65.24 -13.61
N ARG A 44 3.64 -65.86 -12.60
CA ARG A 44 4.52 -67.03 -12.77
C ARG A 44 3.89 -68.34 -12.31
N GLY A 45 2.68 -68.32 -11.73
CA GLY A 45 1.98 -69.53 -11.27
C GLY A 45 2.75 -70.37 -10.24
N LYS A 46 3.69 -69.75 -9.51
CA LYS A 46 4.56 -70.43 -8.53
C LYS A 46 4.20 -69.99 -7.11
N VAL A 47 4.20 -70.94 -6.18
CA VAL A 47 4.06 -70.67 -4.74
C VAL A 47 5.25 -69.82 -4.28
N TRP A 48 4.97 -68.69 -3.62
CA TRP A 48 5.96 -67.72 -3.19
C TRP A 48 5.76 -67.35 -1.72
N ASN A 49 6.81 -67.50 -0.91
CA ASN A 49 6.76 -67.32 0.55
C ASN A 49 7.54 -66.08 1.04
N GLY A 50 8.05 -65.24 0.13
CA GLY A 50 8.94 -64.12 0.45
C GLY A 50 8.27 -62.74 0.48
N GLN A 51 6.98 -62.67 0.79
CA GLN A 51 6.21 -61.44 0.68
C GLN A 51 6.61 -60.39 1.72
N ILE A 52 7.03 -59.22 1.22
CA ILE A 52 7.14 -58.03 2.06
C ILE A 52 5.73 -57.63 2.47
N LYS A 53 5.45 -57.71 3.76
CA LYS A 53 4.20 -57.24 4.36
C LYS A 53 4.55 -56.16 5.38
N PRO A 54 3.91 -54.98 5.33
CA PRO A 54 4.07 -53.98 6.37
C PRO A 54 3.73 -54.58 7.75
N ALA A 55 4.62 -54.41 8.71
CA ALA A 55 4.40 -54.85 10.07
C ALA A 55 3.31 -54.00 10.74
N ALA A 56 2.65 -54.56 11.77
CA ALA A 56 1.62 -53.83 12.52
C ALA A 56 2.13 -52.50 13.10
N PHE A 57 3.40 -52.43 13.51
CA PHE A 57 3.99 -51.20 14.01
C PHE A 57 4.17 -50.14 12.92
N GLU A 58 4.49 -50.53 11.68
CA GLU A 58 4.63 -49.62 10.54
C GLU A 58 3.29 -48.99 10.16
N LEU A 59 2.23 -49.81 10.19
CA LEU A 59 0.85 -49.33 10.02
C LEU A 59 0.49 -48.30 11.10
N LYS A 60 0.76 -48.62 12.37
CA LYS A 60 0.47 -47.72 13.49
C LYS A 60 1.25 -46.39 13.40
N LYS A 61 2.54 -46.45 13.05
CA LYS A 61 3.37 -45.25 12.82
C LYS A 61 2.84 -44.40 11.67
N THR A 62 2.41 -45.04 10.59
CA THR A 62 1.87 -44.33 9.41
C THR A 62 0.53 -43.65 9.74
N ILE A 63 -0.36 -44.34 10.45
CA ILE A 63 -1.63 -43.74 10.91
C ILE A 63 -1.36 -42.51 11.77
N TYR A 64 -0.41 -42.62 12.72
CA TYR A 64 -0.01 -41.47 13.55
C TYR A 64 0.53 -40.31 12.70
N ALA A 65 1.44 -40.59 11.76
CA ALA A 65 1.98 -39.60 10.85
C ALA A 65 0.88 -38.91 10.03
N LEU A 66 -0.10 -39.66 9.52
CA LEU A 66 -1.25 -39.11 8.78
C LEU A 66 -2.11 -38.17 9.64
N VAL A 67 -2.38 -38.55 10.90
CA VAL A 67 -3.14 -37.70 11.84
C VAL A 67 -2.40 -36.39 12.10
N VAL A 68 -1.08 -36.46 12.33
CA VAL A 68 -0.26 -35.27 12.55
C VAL A 68 -0.21 -34.38 11.30
N LEU A 69 -0.02 -34.96 10.11
CA LEU A 69 -0.06 -34.23 8.84
C LEU A 69 -1.41 -33.52 8.62
N ALA A 70 -2.53 -34.20 8.92
CA ALA A 70 -3.85 -33.60 8.82
C ALA A 70 -4.01 -32.41 9.80
N GLY A 71 -3.45 -32.53 11.01
CA GLY A 71 -3.36 -31.44 11.99
C GLY A 71 -2.49 -30.27 11.50
N GLN A 72 -1.32 -30.56 10.94
CA GLN A 72 -0.42 -29.55 10.34
C GLN A 72 -1.11 -28.79 9.20
N ILE A 73 -1.80 -29.51 8.29
CA ILE A 73 -2.59 -28.92 7.19
C ILE A 73 -3.72 -28.05 7.74
N SER A 74 -4.46 -28.54 8.74
CA SER A 74 -5.57 -27.80 9.36
C SER A 74 -5.09 -26.53 10.06
N MET A 75 -3.99 -26.61 10.83
CA MET A 75 -3.35 -25.45 11.43
C MET A 75 -2.84 -24.48 10.39
N TYR A 76 -2.25 -24.97 9.30
CA TYR A 76 -1.78 -24.14 8.20
C TYR A 76 -2.95 -23.38 7.58
N ASN A 77 -4.00 -24.09 7.19
CA ASN A 77 -5.22 -23.51 6.62
C ASN A 77 -5.87 -22.49 7.57
N ALA A 78 -5.90 -22.76 8.87
CA ALA A 78 -6.41 -21.81 9.88
C ALA A 78 -5.49 -20.58 10.06
N LYS A 79 -4.17 -20.74 9.91
CA LYS A 79 -3.16 -19.66 10.05
C LYS A 79 -2.90 -18.91 8.74
N MET A 80 -3.48 -19.35 7.62
CA MET A 80 -3.47 -18.64 6.34
C MET A 80 -4.32 -17.38 6.43
N ASN A 81 -3.80 -16.38 7.12
CA ASN A 81 -4.29 -15.01 7.02
C ASN A 81 -4.00 -14.55 5.58
N PRO A 82 -5.02 -14.15 4.77
CA PRO A 82 -4.81 -13.71 3.39
C PRO A 82 -3.85 -12.51 3.28
N GLN A 83 -3.51 -11.85 4.39
CA GLN A 83 -2.59 -10.71 4.45
C GLN A 83 -1.34 -11.02 5.29
N CYS A 84 -0.30 -11.58 4.65
CA CYS A 84 1.02 -11.67 5.26
C CYS A 84 1.64 -10.26 5.45
N SER A 85 2.50 -10.05 6.46
CA SER A 85 3.03 -8.72 6.83
C SER A 85 3.72 -7.98 5.68
N LYS A 86 4.44 -8.73 4.83
CA LYS A 86 5.06 -8.23 3.59
C LYS A 86 4.01 -7.73 2.58
N CYS A 87 2.97 -8.52 2.30
CA CYS A 87 1.88 -8.10 1.42
C CYS A 87 1.09 -6.93 2.00
N LYS A 88 0.86 -6.89 3.31
CA LYS A 88 0.24 -5.74 3.99
C LYS A 88 1.07 -4.47 3.85
N ALA A 89 2.40 -4.58 3.94
CA ALA A 89 3.31 -3.46 3.71
C ALA A 89 3.29 -2.98 2.24
N ALA A 90 3.29 -3.91 1.27
CA ALA A 90 3.18 -3.58 -0.14
C ALA A 90 1.85 -2.89 -0.47
N MET A 91 0.73 -3.40 0.06
CA MET A 91 -0.59 -2.81 -0.10
C MET A 91 -0.65 -1.40 0.50
N ARG A 92 -0.03 -1.17 1.68
CA ARG A 92 0.05 0.17 2.28
C ARG A 92 0.81 1.15 1.38
N LYS A 93 1.94 0.73 0.81
CA LYS A 93 2.71 1.57 -0.13
C LYS A 93 1.88 1.91 -1.36
N TYR A 94 1.23 0.91 -1.97
CA TYR A 94 0.35 1.12 -3.11
C TYR A 94 -0.78 2.13 -2.78
N ASN A 95 -1.48 1.92 -1.66
CA ASN A 95 -2.56 2.82 -1.23
C ASN A 95 -2.07 4.25 -0.97
N TYR A 96 -0.86 4.41 -0.43
CA TYR A 96 -0.25 5.73 -0.27
C TYR A 96 0.02 6.39 -1.62
N SER A 97 0.64 5.68 -2.56
CA SER A 97 0.89 6.19 -3.92
C SER A 97 -0.40 6.58 -4.65
N VAL A 98 -1.47 5.79 -4.53
CA VAL A 98 -2.77 6.12 -5.12
C VAL A 98 -3.33 7.42 -4.53
N LYS A 99 -3.26 7.59 -3.20
CA LYS A 99 -3.73 8.81 -2.53
C LYS A 99 -2.94 10.06 -2.94
N GLU A 100 -1.63 9.95 -3.13
CA GLU A 100 -0.82 11.06 -3.66
C GLU A 100 -1.22 11.43 -5.09
N ILE A 101 -1.43 10.44 -5.95
CA ILE A 101 -1.89 10.66 -7.33
C ILE A 101 -3.27 11.34 -7.35
N GLU A 102 -4.19 10.91 -6.48
CA GLU A 102 -5.51 11.53 -6.35
C GLU A 102 -5.41 12.99 -5.87
N ARG A 103 -4.52 13.29 -4.91
CA ARG A 103 -4.26 14.67 -4.48
C ARG A 103 -3.75 15.55 -5.62
N MET A 104 -2.71 15.11 -6.32
CA MET A 104 -2.14 15.86 -7.45
C MET A 104 -3.16 16.10 -8.57
N ARG A 105 -4.06 15.15 -8.83
CA ARG A 105 -5.15 15.31 -9.81
C ARG A 105 -6.16 16.37 -9.37
N ASN A 106 -6.49 16.42 -8.08
CA ASN A 106 -7.39 17.44 -7.55
C ASN A 106 -6.76 18.83 -7.61
N ASP A 107 -5.49 18.96 -7.19
CA ASP A 107 -4.76 20.24 -7.27
C ASP A 107 -4.70 20.75 -8.72
N TYR A 108 -4.44 19.85 -9.68
CA TYR A 108 -4.45 20.20 -11.10
C TYR A 108 -5.83 20.64 -11.61
N ALA A 109 -6.90 19.98 -11.15
CA ALA A 109 -8.26 20.33 -11.53
C ALA A 109 -8.66 21.72 -11.01
N ASP A 110 -8.21 22.09 -9.80
CA ASP A 110 -8.48 23.40 -9.22
C ASP A 110 -7.69 24.50 -9.95
N LEU A 111 -6.42 24.27 -10.27
CA LEU A 111 -5.61 25.18 -11.09
C LEU A 111 -6.23 25.41 -12.47
N LYS A 112 -6.74 24.35 -13.11
CA LYS A 112 -7.42 24.44 -14.40
C LYS A 112 -8.69 25.29 -14.31
N LYS A 113 -9.49 25.11 -13.26
CA LYS A 113 -10.68 25.96 -13.02
C LYS A 113 -10.29 27.43 -12.79
N GLU A 114 -9.20 27.70 -12.07
CA GLU A 114 -8.72 29.08 -11.87
C GLU A 114 -8.24 29.72 -13.18
N ALA A 115 -7.58 28.96 -14.06
CA ALA A 115 -7.15 29.44 -15.37
C ALA A 115 -8.31 29.65 -16.36
N GLU A 116 -9.41 28.91 -16.19
CA GLU A 116 -10.62 29.01 -17.01
C GLU A 116 -11.59 30.11 -16.56
N LYS A 117 -11.41 30.67 -15.35
CA LYS A 117 -12.15 31.87 -14.97
C LYS A 117 -11.81 32.98 -15.99
N PRO A 118 -12.80 33.65 -16.60
CA PRO A 118 -12.53 34.83 -17.41
C PRO A 118 -11.72 35.83 -16.57
N ALA A 119 -11.00 36.75 -17.21
CA ALA A 119 -10.24 37.79 -16.52
C ALA A 119 -11.20 38.70 -15.72
N GLU A 120 -11.67 38.20 -14.58
CA GLU A 120 -12.59 38.85 -13.66
C GLU A 120 -11.80 39.99 -13.04
N ASN A 121 -12.11 41.21 -13.50
CA ASN A 121 -11.72 42.51 -12.93
C ASN A 121 -10.59 42.40 -11.92
N LYS A 122 -9.35 42.20 -12.41
CA LYS A 122 -8.15 42.43 -11.62
C LYS A 122 -8.13 43.92 -11.31
N MET A 123 -8.80 44.32 -10.24
CA MET A 123 -8.60 45.62 -9.62
C MET A 123 -7.11 45.76 -9.36
N ASP A 124 -6.53 46.90 -9.73
CA ASP A 124 -5.12 47.16 -9.57
C ASP A 124 -4.75 46.89 -8.09
N MET A 125 -3.66 46.16 -7.85
CA MET A 125 -3.20 45.84 -6.49
C MET A 125 -2.96 47.10 -5.68
N LEU A 126 -2.57 48.19 -6.34
CA LEU A 126 -2.48 49.51 -5.74
C LEU A 126 -3.83 50.01 -5.22
N GLU A 127 -4.89 49.94 -6.03
CA GLU A 127 -6.26 50.34 -5.66
C GLU A 127 -6.79 49.46 -4.52
N PHE A 128 -6.53 48.16 -4.57
CA PHE A 128 -6.90 47.23 -3.52
C PHE A 128 -6.25 47.60 -2.18
N LEU A 129 -4.94 47.86 -2.17
CA LEU A 129 -4.20 48.21 -0.95
C LEU A 129 -4.66 49.56 -0.40
N ASN A 130 -4.79 50.59 -1.24
CA ASN A 130 -5.21 51.92 -0.78
C ASN A 130 -6.65 51.92 -0.25
N LYS A 131 -7.55 51.09 -0.80
CA LYS A 131 -8.91 50.95 -0.29
C LYS A 131 -8.98 50.21 1.05
N ASN A 132 -8.16 49.18 1.24
CA ASN A 132 -8.22 48.31 2.42
C ASN A 132 -7.29 48.73 3.57
N TYR A 133 -6.28 49.55 3.27
CA TYR A 133 -5.23 50.00 4.17
C TYR A 133 -4.90 51.49 3.92
N PRO A 134 -5.89 52.40 3.98
CA PRO A 134 -5.72 53.79 3.55
C PRO A 134 -4.65 54.54 4.34
N THR A 135 -4.53 54.23 5.64
CA THR A 135 -3.65 54.94 6.59
C THR A 135 -2.67 54.02 7.31
N ALA A 136 -2.64 52.73 6.98
CA ALA A 136 -1.74 51.78 7.63
C ALA A 136 -0.36 51.80 6.96
N ASP A 137 0.67 52.08 7.76
CA ASP A 137 2.06 52.09 7.29
C ASP A 137 2.74 50.73 7.42
N ASP A 138 2.22 49.83 8.26
CA ASP A 138 2.69 48.45 8.46
C ASP A 138 1.48 47.53 8.71
N PHE A 139 1.38 46.44 7.94
CA PHE A 139 0.33 45.43 8.07
C PHE A 139 0.81 44.05 7.58
N LEU A 140 0.14 42.99 7.98
CA LEU A 140 0.58 41.62 7.68
C LEU A 140 0.21 41.20 6.26
N LEU A 141 1.15 40.55 5.57
CA LEU A 141 0.90 39.95 4.25
C LEU A 141 -0.15 38.83 4.31
N SER A 142 -0.26 38.14 5.45
CA SER A 142 -1.33 37.16 5.71
C SER A 142 -2.71 37.79 5.68
N ASP A 143 -2.84 39.02 6.19
CA ASP A 143 -4.11 39.75 6.22
C ASP A 143 -4.49 40.22 4.83
N VAL A 144 -3.51 40.69 4.04
CA VAL A 144 -3.70 41.02 2.62
C VAL A 144 -4.22 39.81 1.86
N LYS A 145 -3.57 38.64 2.03
CA LYS A 145 -3.98 37.38 1.39
C LYS A 145 -5.41 36.99 1.75
N LYS A 146 -5.79 37.14 3.03
CA LYS A 146 -7.14 36.84 3.51
C LYS A 146 -8.17 37.78 2.88
N LYS A 147 -7.97 39.11 2.95
CA LYS A 147 -8.89 40.10 2.37
C LYS A 147 -8.99 39.97 0.85
N TYR A 148 -7.90 39.65 0.16
CA TYR A 148 -7.90 39.47 -1.29
C TYR A 148 -8.78 38.28 -1.70
N LYS A 149 -8.65 37.16 -0.98
CA LYS A 149 -9.53 35.99 -1.16
C LYS A 149 -10.99 36.31 -0.86
N GLU A 150 -11.27 37.08 0.19
CA GLU A 150 -12.64 37.48 0.55
C GLU A 150 -13.25 38.42 -0.51
N THR A 151 -12.44 39.31 -1.10
CA THR A 151 -12.92 40.31 -2.07
C THR A 151 -13.14 39.72 -3.46
N PHE A 152 -12.22 38.88 -3.93
CA PHE A 152 -12.22 38.40 -5.32
C PHE A 152 -12.49 36.90 -5.44
N GLY A 153 -12.58 36.15 -4.34
CA GLY A 153 -12.72 34.69 -4.38
C GLY A 153 -11.50 33.95 -4.96
N ILE A 154 -10.36 34.63 -5.09
CA ILE A 154 -9.11 34.13 -5.68
C ILE A 154 -8.08 33.91 -4.59
N VAL A 155 -7.46 32.73 -4.56
CA VAL A 155 -6.36 32.44 -3.64
C VAL A 155 -5.03 32.74 -4.33
N LYS A 156 -4.25 33.68 -3.80
CA LYS A 156 -2.87 33.93 -4.24
C LYS A 156 -1.85 33.34 -3.26
N THR A 157 -0.74 32.84 -3.79
CA THR A 157 0.42 32.43 -2.98
C THR A 157 1.10 33.67 -2.40
N PHE A 158 1.94 33.49 -1.37
CA PHE A 158 2.69 34.61 -0.82
C PHE A 158 3.69 35.18 -1.82
N ASP A 159 4.27 34.34 -2.67
CA ASP A 159 5.23 34.76 -3.70
C ASP A 159 4.56 35.69 -4.73
N VAL A 160 3.40 35.29 -5.27
CA VAL A 160 2.64 36.11 -6.23
C VAL A 160 2.20 37.44 -5.60
N LEU A 161 1.70 37.42 -4.36
CA LEU A 161 1.33 38.66 -3.67
C LEU A 161 2.53 39.57 -3.43
N THR A 162 3.69 39.00 -3.12
CA THR A 162 4.93 39.76 -2.89
C THR A 162 5.33 40.48 -4.17
N GLU A 163 5.40 39.75 -5.29
CA GLU A 163 5.75 40.32 -6.60
C GLU A 163 4.79 41.45 -7.01
N GLU A 164 3.49 41.23 -6.88
CA GLU A 164 2.50 42.24 -7.28
C GLU A 164 2.49 43.48 -6.37
N ILE A 165 2.71 43.32 -5.05
CA ILE A 165 2.76 44.45 -4.11
C ILE A 165 4.02 45.28 -4.34
N GLU A 166 5.18 44.65 -4.52
CA GLU A 166 6.44 45.36 -4.78
C GLU A 166 6.44 46.03 -6.17
N ALA A 167 5.73 45.46 -7.14
CA ALA A 167 5.52 46.08 -8.45
C ALA A 167 4.80 47.44 -8.38
N THR A 168 4.02 47.71 -7.31
CA THR A 168 3.38 49.02 -7.10
C THR A 168 4.37 50.14 -6.79
N LYS A 169 5.60 49.81 -6.35
CA LYS A 169 6.66 50.75 -5.93
C LYS A 169 6.28 51.70 -4.77
N LEU A 170 5.11 51.53 -4.15
CA LEU A 170 4.68 52.29 -2.96
C LEU A 170 4.75 51.48 -1.67
N PHE A 171 4.96 50.17 -1.79
CA PHE A 171 5.05 49.26 -0.66
C PHE A 171 6.24 48.35 -0.84
N ARG A 172 6.79 47.87 0.28
CA ARG A 172 7.85 46.86 0.33
C ARG A 172 7.46 45.73 1.26
N ILE A 173 7.90 44.52 0.96
CA ILE A 173 7.76 43.40 1.90
C ILE A 173 9.01 43.34 2.79
N SER A 174 8.80 43.10 4.07
CA SER A 174 9.88 42.81 5.03
C SER A 174 9.52 41.59 5.85
N ARG A 175 10.53 40.83 6.29
CA ARG A 175 10.35 39.62 7.09
C ARG A 175 10.97 39.80 8.46
N ILE A 176 10.16 39.69 9.51
CA ILE A 176 10.57 39.81 10.91
C ILE A 176 10.08 38.56 11.64
N HIS A 177 10.99 37.79 12.27
CA HIS A 177 10.64 36.56 13.02
C HIS A 177 9.70 35.59 12.26
N ASN A 178 9.97 35.33 10.99
CA ASN A 178 9.13 34.48 10.10
C ASN A 178 7.74 35.02 9.78
N VAL A 179 7.46 36.28 10.11
CA VAL A 179 6.23 36.98 9.75
C VAL A 179 6.53 37.98 8.63
N TYR A 180 5.69 37.99 7.60
CA TYR A 180 5.81 38.90 6.47
C TYR A 180 4.96 40.16 6.70
N HIS A 181 5.61 41.30 6.64
CA HIS A 181 5.05 42.63 6.81
C HIS A 181 5.08 43.39 5.50
N VAL A 182 3.98 44.04 5.16
CA VAL A 182 3.86 45.00 4.07
C VAL A 182 4.05 46.39 4.67
N LYS A 183 5.05 47.13 4.21
CA LYS A 183 5.35 48.49 4.68
C LYS A 183 5.19 49.49 3.56
N ARG A 184 4.51 50.60 3.84
CA ARG A 184 4.41 51.73 2.94
C ARG A 184 5.78 52.44 2.85
N LEU A 185 6.15 52.88 1.65
CA LEU A 185 7.41 53.59 1.36
C LEU A 185 7.27 55.10 1.53
#